data_AF-A0A7C1IAI2-F1
#
_entry.id   AF-A0A7C1IAI2-F1
#
_cell.length_a   1.000
_cell.length_b   1.000
_cell.length_c   1.000
_cell.angle_alpha   90.00
_cell.angle_beta   90.00
_cell.angle_gamma   90.00
#
_symmetry.space_group_name_H-M   'P 1'
#
loop_
_entity.id
_entity.type
_entity.pdbx_description
1 polymer ?
#
loop_
_entity_poly.entity_id
_entity_poly.type
_entity_poly.pdbx_seq_one_letter_code
_entity_poly.pdbx_strand_id
1 'polypeptide(L)'
;MRYMVCLVLLLLAAPGAARSPAIEDIEPGDTVFVYEEGLNFSQLRDPDSGNPVTSLRRYVGDDPAKALVSEIPVPDDTSVDIPAILVEETPAMYYAYSSADGAGGHVVIREPSLLLGATLADPYHAEDIEGLNIPVGTAIAFRVDAPHVGTNYRADSDYPARIDIVITTPGGAQTTFFGGVDLSDIPVSSPRIYTDDVRGPVVLSGLQEGTYRIRAEWREPQAFADRAPDSNEITFSLAGRGVDITVTTTPTPTEPPAPSPSPTVVEPTTPPPTAPATTEPTPLPTAPESPPAQSGGELA
;
A
#
# COMPACT_ATOMS: atom_id res chain seq x y z
N MET A 1 -2.64 -0.54 -47.57
CA MET A 1 -2.78 -1.76 -46.76
C MET A 1 -2.88 -1.30 -45.31
N ARG A 2 -4.06 -1.43 -44.72
CA ARG A 2 -4.40 -0.85 -43.40
C ARG A 2 -3.60 -1.57 -42.31
N TYR A 3 -2.85 -0.82 -41.51
CA TYR A 3 -2.29 -1.33 -40.25
C TYR A 3 -3.44 -1.48 -39.26
N MET A 4 -3.83 -2.72 -38.99
CA MET A 4 -4.78 -3.07 -37.95
C MET A 4 -4.01 -3.14 -36.63
N VAL A 5 -4.20 -2.13 -35.79
CA VAL A 5 -3.75 -2.10 -34.40
C VAL A 5 -4.60 -3.12 -33.64
N CYS A 6 -4.01 -4.26 -33.26
CA CYS A 6 -4.60 -5.15 -32.26
C CYS A 6 -4.29 -4.57 -30.89
N LEU A 7 -5.15 -3.67 -30.43
CA LEU A 7 -5.22 -3.27 -29.02
C LEU A 7 -5.88 -4.42 -28.25
N VAL A 8 -5.08 -5.36 -27.75
CA VAL A 8 -5.54 -6.35 -26.78
C VAL A 8 -5.59 -5.64 -25.43
N LEU A 9 -6.74 -5.03 -25.11
CA LEU A 9 -7.10 -4.71 -23.74
C LEU A 9 -7.36 -6.04 -23.03
N LEU A 10 -6.33 -6.55 -22.35
CA LEU A 10 -6.49 -7.60 -21.35
C LEU A 10 -7.25 -6.98 -20.17
N LEU A 11 -8.56 -7.15 -20.19
CA LEU A 11 -9.41 -6.93 -19.03
C LEU A 11 -9.01 -8.00 -18.00
N LEU A 12 -8.08 -7.69 -17.09
CA LEU A 12 -7.86 -8.50 -15.87
C LEU A 12 -9.07 -8.30 -14.94
N ALA A 13 -10.24 -8.73 -15.40
CA ALA A 13 -11.36 -9.06 -14.54
C ALA A 13 -11.17 -10.54 -14.15
N ALA A 14 -10.18 -10.81 -13.29
CA ALA A 14 -10.23 -12.02 -12.49
C ALA A 14 -11.55 -11.93 -11.69
N PRO A 15 -12.44 -12.94 -11.74
CA PRO A 15 -13.55 -12.97 -10.81
C PRO A 15 -12.96 -12.91 -9.40
N GLY A 16 -13.25 -11.85 -8.66
CA GLY A 16 -12.89 -11.74 -7.25
C GLY A 16 -13.63 -12.82 -6.47
N ALA A 17 -13.02 -13.99 -6.38
CA ALA A 17 -13.45 -15.02 -5.46
C ALA A 17 -13.41 -14.40 -4.06
N ALA A 18 -14.45 -14.66 -3.27
CA ALA A 18 -14.36 -14.37 -1.85
C ALA A 18 -13.33 -15.33 -1.27
N ARG A 19 -12.45 -14.82 -0.41
CA ARG A 19 -11.49 -15.66 0.30
C ARG A 19 -12.22 -16.62 1.24
N SER A 20 -11.59 -17.73 1.62
CA SER A 20 -12.19 -18.72 2.50
C SER A 20 -11.11 -19.61 3.15
N PRO A 21 -11.32 -20.07 4.40
CA PRO A 21 -12.42 -19.71 5.30
C PRO A 21 -12.26 -18.35 5.99
N ALA A 22 -11.04 -17.80 6.06
CA ALA A 22 -10.77 -16.52 6.68
C ALA A 22 -10.20 -15.51 5.68
N ILE A 23 -10.15 -14.22 6.06
CA ILE A 23 -9.67 -13.16 5.16
C ILE A 23 -8.17 -13.32 4.89
N GLU A 24 -7.42 -13.91 5.80
CA GLU A 24 -6.00 -14.20 5.66
C GLU A 24 -5.70 -15.40 4.76
N ASP A 25 -6.67 -16.27 4.47
CA ASP A 25 -6.46 -17.47 3.65
C ASP A 25 -6.52 -17.13 2.16
N ILE A 26 -5.39 -17.29 1.46
CA ILE A 26 -5.23 -16.85 0.07
C ILE A 26 -5.18 -18.04 -0.88
N GLU A 27 -6.09 -18.05 -1.84
CA GLU A 27 -6.17 -19.03 -2.91
C GLU A 27 -5.54 -18.52 -4.23
N PRO A 28 -5.16 -19.43 -5.15
CA PRO A 28 -4.67 -19.02 -6.46
C PRO A 28 -5.69 -18.17 -7.24
N GLY A 29 -5.27 -16.97 -7.64
CA GLY A 29 -6.06 -15.99 -8.37
C GLY A 29 -6.63 -14.88 -7.49
N ASP A 30 -6.53 -14.99 -6.17
CA ASP A 30 -7.05 -13.99 -5.25
C ASP A 30 -6.37 -12.63 -5.40
N THR A 31 -7.15 -11.58 -5.11
CA THR A 31 -6.60 -10.23 -4.99
C THR A 31 -6.13 -10.01 -3.57
N VAL A 32 -4.90 -9.54 -3.42
CA VAL A 32 -4.29 -9.12 -2.17
C VAL A 32 -4.01 -7.62 -2.22
N PHE A 33 -4.23 -6.91 -1.11
CA PHE A 33 -3.96 -5.50 -1.00
C PHE A 33 -2.59 -5.24 -0.38
N VAL A 34 -1.95 -4.19 -0.87
CA VAL A 34 -0.81 -3.60 -0.18
C VAL A 34 -1.22 -3.25 1.26
N TYR A 35 -0.28 -3.38 2.19
CA TYR A 35 -0.45 -3.23 3.64
C TYR A 35 -1.16 -4.37 4.36
N GLU A 36 -1.71 -5.37 3.68
CA GLU A 36 -2.20 -6.56 4.38
C GLU A 36 -1.05 -7.29 5.11
N GLU A 37 -1.39 -7.88 6.24
CA GLU A 37 -0.45 -8.54 7.15
C GLU A 37 -0.98 -9.93 7.54
N GLY A 38 -0.07 -10.85 7.85
CA GLY A 38 -0.42 -12.18 8.35
C GLY A 38 -1.13 -13.10 7.36
N LEU A 39 -0.89 -12.93 6.05
CA LEU A 39 -1.54 -13.72 5.00
C LEU A 39 -1.00 -15.15 4.95
N ASN A 40 -1.88 -16.11 4.71
CA ASN A 40 -1.57 -17.51 4.57
C ASN A 40 -1.58 -17.93 3.10
N PHE A 41 -0.39 -18.16 2.54
CA PHE A 41 -0.16 -18.59 1.16
C PHE A 41 0.00 -20.11 1.02
N SER A 42 -0.31 -20.90 2.05
CA SER A 42 -0.16 -22.36 1.99
C SER A 42 -0.95 -23.02 0.84
N GLN A 43 -2.06 -22.41 0.40
CA GLN A 43 -2.85 -22.89 -0.75
C GLN A 43 -2.23 -22.52 -2.11
N LEU A 44 -1.18 -21.68 -2.13
CA LEU A 44 -0.43 -21.34 -3.35
C LEU A 44 0.72 -22.30 -3.64
N ARG A 45 1.02 -23.21 -2.70
CA ARG A 45 2.04 -24.26 -2.86
C ARG A 45 1.67 -25.21 -4.00
N ASP A 46 2.67 -25.88 -4.56
CA ASP A 46 2.41 -27.00 -5.47
C ASP A 46 1.67 -28.12 -4.70
N PRO A 47 0.52 -28.60 -5.20
CA PRO A 47 -0.32 -29.55 -4.46
C PRO A 47 0.29 -30.95 -4.35
N ASP A 48 1.22 -31.31 -5.24
CA ASP A 48 1.85 -32.62 -5.24
C ASP A 48 3.04 -32.65 -4.28
N SER A 49 3.85 -31.58 -4.25
CA SER A 49 5.04 -31.51 -3.40
C SER A 49 4.80 -30.90 -2.03
N GLY A 50 3.85 -29.96 -1.90
CA GLY A 50 3.57 -29.23 -0.68
C GLY A 50 4.73 -28.35 -0.18
N ASN A 51 5.71 -28.06 -1.04
CA ASN A 51 6.85 -27.22 -0.70
C ASN A 51 6.41 -25.77 -0.47
N PRO A 52 7.02 -25.07 0.51
CA PRO A 52 6.61 -23.72 0.86
C PRO A 52 6.92 -22.70 -0.23
N VAL A 53 6.08 -21.66 -0.31
CA VAL A 53 6.35 -20.48 -1.12
C VAL A 53 7.50 -19.70 -0.48
N THR A 54 8.53 -19.43 -1.27
CA THR A 54 9.75 -18.74 -0.80
C THR A 54 9.85 -17.30 -1.33
N SER A 55 9.11 -16.98 -2.39
CA SER A 55 8.93 -15.62 -2.86
C SER A 55 7.69 -15.48 -3.74
N LEU A 56 7.22 -14.24 -3.88
CA LEU A 56 6.30 -13.83 -4.92
C LEU A 56 7.10 -13.17 -6.05
N ARG A 57 6.88 -13.59 -7.30
CA ARG A 57 7.64 -13.15 -8.47
C ARG A 57 6.76 -12.58 -9.56
N ARG A 58 7.12 -11.40 -10.05
CA ARG A 58 6.49 -10.77 -11.22
C ARG A 58 7.38 -10.97 -12.44
N TYR A 59 6.77 -11.30 -13.57
CA TYR A 59 7.48 -11.56 -14.83
C TYR A 59 7.01 -10.62 -15.93
N VAL A 60 7.83 -10.43 -16.96
CA VAL A 60 7.49 -9.59 -18.11
C VAL A 60 6.23 -10.14 -18.79
N GLY A 61 5.17 -9.33 -18.86
CA GLY A 61 3.90 -9.73 -19.47
C GLY A 61 3.25 -10.93 -18.78
N ASP A 62 3.42 -11.02 -17.45
CA ASP A 62 2.78 -12.01 -16.56
C ASP A 62 3.02 -13.46 -16.98
N ASP A 63 4.22 -13.77 -17.50
CA ASP A 63 4.59 -15.08 -18.04
C ASP A 63 5.85 -15.62 -17.34
N PRO A 64 5.73 -16.66 -16.50
CA PRO A 64 6.87 -17.25 -15.78
C PRO A 64 8.00 -17.79 -16.66
N ALA A 65 7.77 -17.99 -17.96
CA ALA A 65 8.81 -18.37 -18.91
C ALA A 65 9.68 -17.18 -19.38
N LYS A 66 9.31 -15.94 -19.03
CA LYS A 66 10.02 -14.72 -19.40
C LYS A 66 10.88 -14.18 -18.24
N ALA A 67 11.54 -13.05 -18.49
CA ALA A 67 12.42 -12.44 -17.51
C ALA A 67 11.67 -12.00 -16.24
N LEU A 68 12.32 -12.19 -15.09
CA LEU A 68 11.89 -11.67 -13.79
C LEU A 68 11.95 -10.14 -13.81
N VAL A 69 10.91 -9.51 -13.30
CA VAL A 69 10.78 -8.04 -13.17
C VAL A 69 10.96 -7.61 -11.73
N SER A 70 10.28 -8.29 -10.79
CA SER A 70 10.28 -7.93 -9.37
C SER A 70 10.09 -9.21 -8.53
N GLU A 71 10.63 -9.20 -7.31
CA GLU A 71 10.54 -10.30 -6.36
C GLU A 71 10.29 -9.77 -4.96
N ILE A 72 9.31 -10.36 -4.27
CA ILE A 72 9.00 -10.12 -2.86
C ILE A 72 9.38 -11.39 -2.10
N PRO A 73 10.37 -11.36 -1.19
CA PRO A 73 10.75 -12.53 -0.41
C PRO A 73 9.62 -12.94 0.54
N VAL A 74 9.40 -14.25 0.69
CA VAL A 74 8.41 -14.84 1.60
C VAL A 74 9.16 -15.78 2.56
N PRO A 75 9.59 -15.28 3.74
CA PRO A 75 10.32 -16.11 4.71
C PRO A 75 9.46 -17.20 5.37
N ASP A 76 8.17 -16.92 5.54
CA ASP A 76 7.16 -17.83 6.10
C ASP A 76 5.87 -17.64 5.30
N ASP A 77 5.48 -18.65 4.52
CA ASP A 77 4.29 -18.60 3.67
C ASP A 77 2.98 -18.88 4.42
N THR A 78 3.04 -19.00 5.75
CA THR A 78 1.85 -19.08 6.61
C THR A 78 1.53 -17.75 7.30
N SER A 79 2.40 -16.74 7.15
CA SER A 79 2.23 -15.41 7.72
C SER A 79 3.01 -14.37 6.90
N VAL A 80 2.40 -13.90 5.81
CA VAL A 80 3.02 -12.99 4.85
C VAL A 80 2.45 -11.59 4.97
N ASP A 81 3.33 -10.59 5.00
CA ASP A 81 2.96 -9.19 4.91
C ASP A 81 3.26 -8.65 3.51
N ILE A 82 2.43 -7.74 3.00
CA ILE A 82 2.62 -7.09 1.69
C ILE A 82 3.09 -5.64 1.89
N PRO A 83 4.41 -5.41 1.95
CA PRO A 83 4.93 -4.06 2.17
C PRO A 83 4.90 -3.24 0.87
N ALA A 84 4.41 -2.01 0.95
CA ALA A 84 4.34 -1.09 -0.18
C ALA A 84 5.71 -0.87 -0.87
N ILE A 85 6.80 -0.87 -0.09
CA ILE A 85 8.15 -0.59 -0.62
C ILE A 85 8.67 -1.66 -1.60
N LEU A 86 8.12 -2.88 -1.56
CA LEU A 86 8.51 -3.98 -2.45
C LEU A 86 7.54 -4.15 -3.63
N VAL A 87 6.43 -3.42 -3.63
CA VAL A 87 5.44 -3.45 -4.70
C VAL A 87 5.69 -2.25 -5.60
N GLU A 88 6.38 -2.49 -6.72
CA GLU A 88 6.84 -1.41 -7.61
C GLU A 88 5.72 -0.81 -8.48
N GLU A 89 4.68 -1.59 -8.78
CA GLU A 89 3.55 -1.16 -9.61
C GLU A 89 2.29 -1.93 -9.18
N THR A 90 1.15 -1.25 -9.12
CA THR A 90 -0.15 -1.87 -8.93
C THR A 90 -1.16 -1.37 -9.96
N PRO A 91 -2.14 -2.21 -10.39
CA PRO A 91 -2.26 -3.64 -10.08
C PRO A 91 -1.19 -4.49 -10.78
N ALA A 92 -0.71 -5.54 -10.12
CA ALA A 92 0.28 -6.45 -10.72
C ALA A 92 0.04 -7.91 -10.32
N MET A 93 0.32 -8.82 -11.25
CA MET A 93 0.27 -10.26 -10.99
C MET A 93 1.61 -10.75 -10.45
N TYR A 94 1.55 -11.50 -9.34
CA TYR A 94 2.70 -12.13 -8.74
C TYR A 94 2.46 -13.63 -8.64
N TYR A 95 3.43 -14.41 -9.12
CA TYR A 95 3.43 -15.86 -9.03
C TYR A 95 4.12 -16.30 -7.75
N ALA A 96 3.49 -17.19 -7.00
CA ALA A 96 4.14 -17.91 -5.91
C ALA A 96 5.28 -18.76 -6.48
N TYR A 97 6.45 -18.68 -5.85
CA TYR A 97 7.66 -19.35 -6.28
C TYR A 97 8.27 -20.18 -5.16
N SER A 98 8.57 -21.44 -5.48
CA SER A 98 9.39 -22.35 -4.67
C SER A 98 10.68 -22.66 -5.42
N SER A 99 11.81 -22.74 -4.71
CA SER A 99 13.08 -23.14 -5.32
C SER A 99 13.08 -24.59 -5.84
N ALA A 100 12.21 -25.44 -5.31
CA ALA A 100 12.09 -26.85 -5.68
C ALA A 100 11.14 -27.07 -6.86
N ASP A 101 10.08 -26.27 -6.97
CA ASP A 101 8.98 -26.49 -7.93
C ASP A 101 8.94 -25.43 -9.04
N GLY A 102 9.58 -24.28 -8.82
CA GLY A 102 9.49 -23.13 -9.71
C GLY A 102 8.27 -22.24 -9.39
N ALA A 103 7.78 -21.55 -10.42
CA ALA A 103 6.60 -20.70 -10.29
C ALA A 103 5.31 -21.52 -10.40
N GLY A 104 4.37 -21.29 -9.50
CA GLY A 104 3.10 -22.03 -9.38
C GLY A 104 1.87 -21.11 -9.42
N GLY A 105 1.01 -21.20 -8.41
CA GLY A 105 -0.17 -20.33 -8.25
C GLY A 105 0.18 -18.85 -8.28
N HIS A 106 -0.81 -17.97 -8.46
CA HIS A 106 -0.59 -16.53 -8.54
C HIS A 106 -1.59 -15.76 -7.68
N VAL A 107 -1.26 -14.50 -7.39
CA VAL A 107 -2.16 -13.52 -6.76
C VAL A 107 -2.09 -12.21 -7.54
N VAL A 108 -3.12 -11.38 -7.41
CA VAL A 108 -3.13 -10.02 -7.94
C VAL A 108 -2.94 -9.04 -6.80
N ILE A 109 -1.83 -8.32 -6.78
CA ILE A 109 -1.57 -7.29 -5.76
C ILE A 109 -2.14 -5.95 -6.22
N ARG A 110 -2.90 -5.26 -5.36
CA ARG A 110 -3.50 -3.94 -5.60
C ARG A 110 -3.29 -2.99 -4.43
N GLU A 111 -3.33 -1.69 -4.69
CA GLU A 111 -3.48 -0.72 -3.60
C GLU A 111 -4.95 -0.62 -3.14
N PRO A 112 -5.20 -0.51 -1.83
CA PRO A 112 -6.53 -0.15 -1.34
C PRO A 112 -6.85 1.29 -1.76
N SER A 113 -8.04 1.51 -2.31
CA SER A 113 -8.45 2.83 -2.79
C SER A 113 -9.81 3.24 -2.22
N LEU A 114 -9.91 4.52 -1.87
CA LEU A 114 -11.10 5.12 -1.28
C LEU A 114 -11.33 6.49 -1.93
N LEU A 115 -12.55 6.74 -2.37
CA LEU A 115 -12.99 8.02 -2.93
C LEU A 115 -14.31 8.42 -2.29
N LEU A 116 -14.44 9.72 -2.02
CA LEU A 116 -15.62 10.30 -1.41
C LEU A 116 -16.28 11.27 -2.38
N GLY A 117 -17.58 11.09 -2.57
CA GLY A 117 -18.48 12.00 -3.24
C GLY A 117 -19.66 12.40 -2.35
N ALA A 118 -20.43 13.38 -2.79
CA ALA A 118 -21.68 13.76 -2.14
C ALA A 118 -22.80 13.81 -3.18
N THR A 119 -23.95 13.24 -2.83
CA THR A 119 -25.14 13.16 -3.68
C THR A 119 -26.37 13.59 -2.90
N LEU A 120 -27.49 13.82 -3.59
CA LEU A 120 -28.78 13.83 -2.92
C LEU A 120 -29.05 12.45 -2.30
N ALA A 121 -29.76 12.43 -1.17
CA ALA A 121 -30.15 11.18 -0.50
C ALA A 121 -31.15 10.37 -1.35
N ASP A 122 -31.39 9.12 -0.94
CA ASP A 122 -32.40 8.24 -1.54
C ASP A 122 -33.75 8.97 -1.76
N PRO A 123 -34.39 8.82 -2.92
CA PRO A 123 -34.04 7.95 -4.07
C PRO A 123 -33.17 8.61 -5.15
N TYR A 124 -32.46 9.70 -4.84
CA TYR A 124 -31.79 10.56 -5.83
C TYR A 124 -30.27 10.44 -5.83
N HIS A 125 -29.71 9.29 -5.48
CA HIS A 125 -28.26 9.02 -5.47
C HIS A 125 -27.53 9.23 -6.80
N ALA A 126 -28.27 9.34 -7.91
CA ALA A 126 -27.71 9.68 -9.23
C ALA A 126 -27.35 11.17 -9.37
N GLU A 127 -27.88 12.02 -8.50
CA GLU A 127 -27.67 13.48 -8.54
C GLU A 127 -26.47 13.86 -7.66
N ASP A 128 -25.30 14.03 -8.30
CA ASP A 128 -24.11 14.59 -7.66
C ASP A 128 -24.37 16.07 -7.30
N ILE A 129 -24.01 16.45 -6.06
CA ILE A 129 -24.20 17.84 -5.57
C ILE A 129 -22.92 18.67 -5.61
N GLU A 130 -21.85 18.13 -6.17
CA GLU A 130 -20.58 18.84 -6.31
C GLU A 130 -20.73 20.07 -7.22
N GLY A 131 -20.18 21.21 -6.78
CA GLY A 131 -20.23 22.49 -7.49
C GLY A 131 -21.59 23.17 -7.43
N LEU A 132 -22.60 22.57 -6.81
CA LEU A 132 -23.93 23.12 -6.71
C LEU A 132 -24.09 23.98 -5.45
N ASN A 133 -25.07 24.88 -5.52
CA ASN A 133 -25.63 25.53 -4.34
C ASN A 133 -26.93 24.82 -3.97
N ILE A 134 -26.97 24.19 -2.79
CA ILE A 134 -28.16 23.48 -2.31
C ILE A 134 -28.80 24.22 -1.12
N PRO A 135 -30.15 24.22 -1.02
CA PRO A 135 -30.83 24.82 0.12
C PRO A 135 -30.46 24.13 1.44
N VAL A 136 -30.39 24.90 2.53
CA VAL A 136 -30.31 24.32 3.88
C VAL A 136 -31.54 23.48 4.21
N GLY A 137 -31.31 22.36 4.90
CA GLY A 137 -32.31 21.33 5.16
C GLY A 137 -32.42 20.26 4.07
N THR A 138 -31.68 20.40 2.96
CA THR A 138 -31.56 19.32 1.97
C THR A 138 -30.97 18.06 2.62
N ALA A 139 -31.59 16.92 2.32
CA ALA A 139 -31.10 15.60 2.69
C ALA A 139 -30.07 15.14 1.66
N ILE A 140 -28.88 14.78 2.14
CA ILE A 140 -27.76 14.32 1.31
C ILE A 140 -27.30 12.94 1.77
N ALA A 141 -26.55 12.28 0.90
CA ALA A 141 -25.77 11.09 1.22
C ALA A 141 -24.32 11.30 0.81
N PHE A 142 -23.39 10.68 1.52
CA PHE A 142 -22.03 10.54 1.03
C PHE A 142 -21.94 9.26 0.19
N ARG A 143 -21.43 9.40 -1.03
CA ARG A 143 -21.09 8.28 -1.89
C ARG A 143 -19.66 7.88 -1.58
N VAL A 144 -19.45 6.63 -1.22
CA VAL A 144 -18.13 6.07 -1.01
C VAL A 144 -17.85 5.07 -2.11
N ASP A 145 -16.76 5.29 -2.83
CA ASP A 145 -16.28 4.45 -3.92
C ASP A 145 -14.98 3.76 -3.45
N ALA A 146 -15.04 2.43 -3.31
CA ALA A 146 -13.92 1.58 -2.93
C ALA A 146 -13.87 0.35 -3.86
N PRO A 147 -13.63 0.55 -5.16
CA PRO A 147 -14.01 -0.40 -6.20
C PRO A 147 -13.36 -1.78 -6.03
N HIS A 148 -12.10 -1.82 -5.61
CA HIS A 148 -11.38 -3.08 -5.42
C HIS A 148 -11.60 -3.68 -4.05
N VAL A 149 -11.57 -2.88 -2.98
CA VAL A 149 -11.77 -3.35 -1.60
C VAL A 149 -13.19 -3.92 -1.46
N GLY A 150 -14.21 -3.17 -1.87
CA GLY A 150 -15.61 -3.62 -1.81
C GLY A 150 -15.96 -4.77 -2.77
N THR A 151 -15.07 -5.13 -3.70
CA THR A 151 -15.22 -6.34 -4.54
C THR A 151 -14.49 -7.55 -3.94
N ASN A 152 -13.24 -7.36 -3.52
CA ASN A 152 -12.30 -8.48 -3.31
C ASN A 152 -11.87 -8.66 -1.85
N TYR A 153 -11.99 -7.64 -1.00
CA TYR A 153 -11.59 -7.74 0.40
C TYR A 153 -12.74 -8.30 1.24
N ARG A 154 -13.01 -9.59 1.05
CA ARG A 154 -14.08 -10.32 1.73
C ARG A 154 -13.72 -11.78 1.95
N ALA A 155 -14.21 -12.34 3.05
CA ALA A 155 -14.19 -13.77 3.30
C ALA A 155 -15.63 -14.28 3.28
N ASP A 156 -15.95 -15.21 2.39
CA ASP A 156 -17.33 -15.62 2.08
C ASP A 156 -18.27 -14.40 1.85
N SER A 157 -19.22 -14.17 2.76
CA SER A 157 -20.16 -13.05 2.74
C SER A 157 -19.78 -11.92 3.71
N ASP A 158 -18.67 -12.05 4.44
CA ASP A 158 -18.19 -11.06 5.40
C ASP A 158 -17.28 -10.02 4.75
N TYR A 159 -17.50 -8.76 5.10
CA TYR A 159 -16.76 -7.60 4.59
C TYR A 159 -16.08 -6.90 5.76
N PRO A 160 -14.83 -7.28 6.08
CA PRO A 160 -14.13 -6.81 7.26
C PRO A 160 -13.63 -5.36 7.14
N ALA A 161 -13.54 -4.79 5.93
CA ALA A 161 -13.12 -3.41 5.77
C ALA A 161 -14.20 -2.42 6.23
N ARG A 162 -13.79 -1.42 7.02
CA ARG A 162 -14.64 -0.35 7.54
C ARG A 162 -13.99 1.01 7.41
N ILE A 163 -14.82 2.04 7.33
CA ILE A 163 -14.39 3.44 7.25
C ILE A 163 -15.16 4.32 8.24
N ASP A 164 -14.58 5.46 8.55
CA ASP A 164 -15.26 6.58 9.19
C ASP A 164 -15.39 7.74 8.19
N ILE A 165 -16.52 8.44 8.18
CA ILE A 165 -16.60 9.76 7.54
C ILE A 165 -16.27 10.80 8.61
N VAL A 166 -15.11 11.44 8.47
CA VAL A 166 -14.59 12.43 9.40
C VAL A 166 -14.89 13.83 8.89
N ILE A 167 -15.53 14.63 9.73
CA ILE A 167 -15.90 16.01 9.46
C ILE A 167 -15.06 16.92 10.35
N THR A 168 -14.26 17.78 9.73
CA THR A 168 -13.64 18.93 10.39
C THR A 168 -14.59 20.12 10.30
N THR A 169 -15.08 20.55 11.46
CA THR A 169 -15.99 21.71 11.61
C THR A 169 -15.27 23.04 11.31
N PRO A 170 -16.01 24.14 11.11
CA PRO A 170 -15.41 25.47 10.93
C PRO A 170 -14.50 25.92 12.08
N GLY A 171 -14.74 25.41 13.29
CA GLY A 171 -13.89 25.65 14.46
C GLY A 171 -12.64 24.76 14.53
N GLY A 172 -12.45 23.85 13.58
CA GLY A 172 -11.32 22.92 13.52
C GLY A 172 -11.50 21.62 14.33
N ALA A 173 -12.62 21.45 15.06
CA ALA A 173 -12.91 20.20 15.75
C ALA A 173 -13.31 19.10 14.75
N GLN A 174 -12.81 17.88 14.96
CA GLN A 174 -13.18 16.69 14.18
C GLN A 174 -14.32 15.91 14.85
N THR A 175 -15.21 15.34 14.05
CA THR A 175 -16.35 14.53 14.49
C THR A 175 -16.78 13.58 13.39
N THR A 176 -17.38 12.43 13.73
CA THR A 176 -18.11 11.55 12.80
C THR A 176 -19.62 11.80 12.84
N PHE A 177 -20.09 12.61 13.79
CA PHE A 177 -21.50 12.99 13.89
C PHE A 177 -21.78 14.25 13.08
N PHE A 178 -22.63 14.14 12.06
CA PHE A 178 -22.94 15.25 11.15
C PHE A 178 -24.38 15.18 10.64
N GLY A 179 -25.07 16.33 10.62
CA GLY A 179 -26.45 16.42 10.14
C GLY A 179 -27.45 15.48 10.84
N GLY A 180 -27.20 15.14 12.12
CA GLY A 180 -28.05 14.25 12.92
C GLY A 180 -27.71 12.76 12.81
N VAL A 181 -26.67 12.40 12.05
CA VAL A 181 -26.29 11.01 11.76
C VAL A 181 -24.89 10.73 12.28
N ASP A 182 -24.66 9.54 12.84
CA ASP A 182 -23.33 9.02 13.14
C ASP A 182 -22.78 8.29 11.92
N LEU A 183 -21.69 8.81 11.36
CA LEU A 183 -21.04 8.32 10.16
C LEU A 183 -19.74 7.57 10.46
N SER A 184 -19.62 7.03 11.68
CA SER A 184 -18.56 6.08 12.03
C SER A 184 -18.92 4.65 11.65
N ASP A 185 -17.89 3.82 11.54
CA ASP A 185 -17.98 2.36 11.44
C ASP A 185 -18.87 1.90 10.27
N ILE A 186 -18.63 2.44 9.08
CA ILE A 186 -19.42 2.14 7.88
C ILE A 186 -18.79 0.94 7.15
N PRO A 187 -19.54 -0.15 6.89
CA PRO A 187 -19.07 -1.31 6.14
C PRO A 187 -18.77 -0.98 4.68
N VAL A 188 -17.59 -1.37 4.18
CA VAL A 188 -17.26 -1.34 2.75
C VAL A 188 -17.73 -2.64 2.09
N SER A 189 -19.05 -2.83 2.00
CA SER A 189 -19.66 -4.09 1.55
C SER A 189 -19.87 -4.19 0.03
N SER A 190 -19.47 -3.18 -0.72
CA SER A 190 -19.71 -3.07 -2.17
C SER A 190 -18.69 -2.09 -2.77
N PRO A 191 -18.38 -2.21 -4.07
CA PRO A 191 -17.55 -1.24 -4.81
C PRO A 191 -17.98 0.22 -4.64
N ARG A 192 -19.28 0.41 -4.44
CA ARG A 192 -19.93 1.69 -4.15
C ARG A 192 -20.98 1.48 -3.08
N ILE A 193 -20.99 2.37 -2.08
CA ILE A 193 -22.01 2.46 -1.05
C ILE A 193 -22.47 3.91 -0.89
N TYR A 194 -23.69 4.09 -0.39
CA TYR A 194 -24.21 5.38 0.04
C TYR A 194 -24.46 5.34 1.54
N THR A 195 -24.04 6.37 2.26
CA THR A 195 -24.10 6.34 3.73
C THR A 195 -25.52 6.26 4.28
N ASP A 196 -26.51 6.74 3.54
CA ASP A 196 -27.91 6.72 3.94
C ASP A 196 -28.57 5.35 3.81
N ASP A 197 -28.05 4.45 2.97
CA ASP A 197 -28.44 3.03 2.94
C ASP A 197 -28.15 2.32 4.28
N VAL A 198 -27.17 2.83 5.03
CA VAL A 198 -26.68 2.22 6.27
C VAL A 198 -27.12 2.99 7.51
N ARG A 199 -27.06 4.32 7.48
CA ARG A 199 -27.23 5.20 8.65
C ARG A 199 -28.37 6.21 8.51
N GLY A 200 -29.01 6.29 7.35
CA GLY A 200 -30.01 7.31 7.02
C GLY A 200 -29.40 8.62 6.49
N PRO A 201 -30.25 9.52 5.95
CA PRO A 201 -29.81 10.71 5.25
C PRO A 201 -29.23 11.76 6.20
N VAL A 202 -28.20 12.46 5.74
CA VAL A 202 -27.59 13.59 6.44
C VAL A 202 -28.40 14.85 6.12
N VAL A 203 -29.02 15.45 7.12
CA VAL A 203 -29.82 16.67 6.95
C VAL A 203 -28.98 17.89 7.29
N LEU A 204 -28.74 18.75 6.31
CA LEU A 204 -27.91 19.94 6.47
C LEU A 204 -28.70 21.09 7.11
N SER A 205 -29.16 20.92 8.34
CA SER A 205 -29.93 21.92 9.10
C SER A 205 -29.32 22.17 10.49
N GLY A 206 -29.44 23.40 10.99
CA GLY A 206 -28.92 23.77 12.31
C GLY A 206 -27.39 23.76 12.44
N LEU A 207 -26.68 23.68 11.32
CA LEU A 207 -25.23 23.71 11.27
C LEU A 207 -24.71 25.14 11.46
N GLN A 208 -23.55 25.28 12.10
CA GLN A 208 -22.84 26.56 12.22
C GLN A 208 -22.40 27.05 10.84
N GLU A 209 -22.44 28.36 10.61
CA GLU A 209 -21.84 28.96 9.41
C GLU A 209 -20.33 28.72 9.34
N GLY A 210 -19.83 28.58 8.11
CA GLY A 210 -18.42 28.41 7.82
C GLY A 210 -18.13 27.19 6.95
N THR A 211 -16.86 26.82 6.93
CA THR A 211 -16.35 25.76 6.06
C THR A 211 -16.17 24.46 6.82
N TYR A 212 -16.82 23.41 6.34
CA TYR A 212 -16.63 22.03 6.78
C TYR A 212 -15.76 21.30 5.77
N ARG A 213 -14.82 20.49 6.25
CA ARG A 213 -14.01 19.60 5.43
C ARG A 213 -14.34 18.17 5.79
N ILE A 214 -14.57 17.33 4.79
CA ILE A 214 -15.11 15.99 4.97
C ILE A 214 -14.24 15.01 4.20
N ARG A 215 -13.84 13.93 4.86
CA ARG A 215 -13.00 12.88 4.30
C ARG A 215 -13.46 11.52 4.81
N ALA A 216 -13.36 10.48 3.99
CA ALA A 216 -13.51 9.11 4.42
C ALA A 216 -12.13 8.56 4.79
N GLU A 217 -12.02 7.97 5.97
CA GLU A 217 -10.78 7.45 6.54
C GLU A 217 -10.93 5.95 6.80
N TRP A 218 -9.86 5.19 6.53
CA TRP A 218 -9.86 3.78 6.84
C TRP A 218 -9.91 3.57 8.35
N ARG A 219 -10.80 2.68 8.80
CA ARG A 219 -10.93 2.27 10.20
C ARG A 219 -10.42 0.86 10.40
N GLU A 220 -10.86 -0.05 9.54
CA GLU A 220 -10.46 -1.45 9.54
C GLU A 220 -10.13 -1.91 8.12
N PRO A 221 -9.14 -2.80 7.96
CA PRO A 221 -8.18 -3.27 8.97
C PRO A 221 -7.25 -2.15 9.47
N GLN A 222 -6.65 -2.32 10.67
CA GLN A 222 -5.76 -1.32 11.26
C GLN A 222 -4.59 -0.94 10.34
N ALA A 223 -4.06 -1.93 9.62
CA ALA A 223 -3.02 -1.70 8.63
C ALA A 223 -3.42 -0.73 7.51
N PHE A 224 -4.70 -0.68 7.12
CA PHE A 224 -5.20 0.32 6.17
C PHE A 224 -5.35 1.66 6.87
N ALA A 225 -5.92 1.68 8.08
CA ALA A 225 -6.05 2.92 8.88
C ALA A 225 -4.71 3.64 9.09
N ASP A 226 -3.63 2.89 9.27
CA ASP A 226 -2.31 3.47 9.57
C ASP A 226 -1.53 3.89 8.31
N ARG A 227 -1.80 3.28 7.15
CA ARG A 227 -0.88 3.33 6.00
C ARG A 227 -1.54 3.51 4.63
N ALA A 228 -2.79 3.09 4.45
CA ALA A 228 -3.48 3.28 3.20
C ALA A 228 -3.91 4.75 3.03
N PRO A 229 -3.89 5.29 1.80
CA PRO A 229 -4.41 6.63 1.57
C PRO A 229 -5.90 6.72 1.91
N ASP A 230 -6.26 7.74 2.69
CA ASP A 230 -7.63 8.19 2.88
C ASP A 230 -8.22 8.76 1.58
N SER A 231 -9.53 9.04 1.58
CA SER A 231 -10.18 9.62 0.41
C SER A 231 -9.71 11.04 0.08
N ASN A 232 -10.12 11.52 -1.09
CA ASN A 232 -10.17 12.96 -1.37
C ASN A 232 -11.02 13.71 -0.32
N GLU A 233 -10.78 15.01 -0.20
CA GLU A 233 -11.53 15.88 0.72
C GLU A 233 -12.66 16.59 -0.03
N ILE A 234 -13.85 16.59 0.56
CA ILE A 234 -14.98 17.41 0.13
C ILE A 234 -15.13 18.58 1.09
N THR A 235 -15.35 19.77 0.54
CA THR A 235 -15.59 20.98 1.31
C THR A 235 -17.04 21.43 1.17
N PHE A 236 -17.71 21.68 2.29
CA PHE A 236 -19.03 22.30 2.36
C PHE A 236 -18.88 23.70 2.96
N SER A 237 -19.35 24.74 2.26
CA SER A 237 -19.34 26.11 2.77
C SER A 237 -20.76 26.61 2.99
N LEU A 238 -21.09 26.91 4.26
CA LEU A 238 -22.36 27.47 4.65
C LEU A 238 -22.25 29.00 4.76
N ALA A 239 -23.07 29.71 3.98
CA ALA A 239 -23.13 31.17 3.96
C ALA A 239 -24.56 31.69 4.13
N GLY A 240 -24.70 32.99 4.38
CA GLY A 240 -25.99 33.69 4.30
C GLY A 240 -26.98 33.34 5.42
N ARG A 241 -26.51 33.05 6.63
CA ARG A 241 -27.25 32.54 7.80
C ARG A 241 -27.71 31.08 7.68
N GLY A 242 -26.98 30.28 6.90
CA GLY A 242 -27.35 28.90 6.63
C GLY A 242 -28.57 28.85 5.71
N VAL A 243 -28.49 29.50 4.56
CA VAL A 243 -29.52 29.40 3.51
C VAL A 243 -28.99 28.60 2.32
N ASP A 244 -27.70 28.76 2.04
CA ASP A 244 -27.02 28.25 0.85
C ASP A 244 -25.77 27.45 1.25
N ILE A 245 -25.54 26.34 0.55
CA ILE A 245 -24.42 25.42 0.77
C ILE A 245 -23.73 25.17 -0.56
N THR A 246 -22.45 25.55 -0.65
CA THR A 246 -21.58 25.20 -1.78
C THR A 246 -20.74 23.98 -1.45
N VAL A 247 -20.68 23.04 -2.38
CA VAL A 247 -19.87 21.81 -2.29
C VAL A 247 -18.75 21.86 -3.31
N THR A 248 -17.51 21.56 -2.91
CA THR A 248 -16.36 21.44 -3.83
C THR A 248 -15.49 20.27 -3.42
N THR A 249 -14.98 19.48 -4.36
CA THR A 249 -13.92 18.52 -4.07
C THR A 249 -12.56 19.19 -4.22
N THR A 250 -11.62 18.84 -3.34
CA THR A 250 -10.19 19.09 -3.56
C THR A 250 -9.55 17.71 -3.73
N PRO A 251 -8.84 17.44 -4.84
CA PRO A 251 -8.12 16.18 -4.96
C PRO A 251 -7.05 16.16 -3.87
N THR A 252 -6.85 14.99 -3.25
CA THR A 252 -5.67 14.79 -2.38
C THR A 252 -4.44 15.18 -3.20
N PRO A 253 -3.57 16.09 -2.72
CA PRO A 253 -2.37 16.42 -3.45
C PRO A 253 -1.57 15.14 -3.66
N THR A 254 -1.41 14.71 -4.91
CA THR A 254 -0.37 13.75 -5.28
C THR A 254 0.94 14.38 -4.83
N GLU A 255 1.55 13.86 -3.77
CA GLU A 255 2.90 14.29 -3.39
C GLU A 255 3.77 14.13 -4.64
N PRO A 256 4.35 15.22 -5.18
CA PRO A 256 5.29 15.10 -6.28
C PRO A 256 6.37 14.11 -5.84
N PRO A 257 6.80 13.17 -6.70
CA PRO A 257 7.86 12.24 -6.32
C PRO A 257 9.00 13.06 -5.71
N ALA A 258 9.39 12.72 -4.49
CA ALA A 258 10.48 13.38 -3.80
C ALA A 258 11.63 13.54 -4.80
N PRO A 259 12.19 14.75 -4.98
CA PRO A 259 13.24 14.96 -5.96
C PRO A 259 14.33 13.93 -5.70
N SER A 260 14.58 13.07 -6.69
CA SER A 260 15.64 12.06 -6.63
C SER A 260 16.88 12.76 -6.10
N PRO A 261 17.55 12.24 -5.04
CA PRO A 261 18.75 12.87 -4.53
C PRO A 261 19.72 13.01 -5.69
N SER A 262 20.03 14.26 -6.05
CA SER A 262 21.06 14.55 -7.04
C SER A 262 22.32 13.84 -6.56
N PRO A 263 23.04 13.08 -7.43
CA PRO A 263 24.23 12.37 -7.01
C PRO A 263 25.18 13.39 -6.37
N THR A 264 25.42 13.23 -5.07
CA THR A 264 26.48 13.97 -4.40
C THR A 264 27.76 13.48 -5.04
N VAL A 265 28.34 14.32 -5.90
CA VAL A 265 29.71 14.13 -6.37
C VAL A 265 30.57 14.17 -5.11
N VAL A 266 30.99 12.99 -4.67
CA VAL A 266 32.00 12.87 -3.62
C VAL A 266 33.28 13.38 -4.25
N GLU A 267 33.61 14.64 -3.96
CA GLU A 267 34.91 15.18 -4.29
C GLU A 267 35.96 14.29 -3.62
N PRO A 268 36.94 13.73 -4.36
CA PRO A 268 37.94 12.87 -3.76
C PRO A 268 38.78 13.71 -2.79
N THR A 269 38.51 13.54 -1.49
CA THR A 269 39.39 14.05 -0.44
C THR A 269 40.73 13.35 -0.57
N THR A 270 41.68 14.05 -1.18
CA THR A 270 43.08 13.66 -1.20
C THR A 270 43.56 13.70 0.26
N PRO A 271 44.07 12.59 0.82
CA PRO A 271 44.59 12.62 2.18
C PRO A 271 45.79 13.59 2.25
N PRO A 272 45.94 14.36 3.35
CA PRO A 272 47.07 15.25 3.51
C PRO A 272 48.39 14.46 3.48
N PRO A 273 49.46 15.02 2.90
CA PRO A 273 50.72 14.31 2.72
C PRO A 273 51.31 13.92 4.09
N THR A 274 51.52 12.62 4.29
CA THR A 274 52.23 12.09 5.45
C THR A 274 53.67 12.60 5.42
N ALA A 275 54.05 13.34 6.46
CA ALA A 275 55.44 13.74 6.68
C ALA A 275 56.34 12.49 6.77
N PRO A 276 57.50 12.45 6.11
CA PRO A 276 58.39 11.30 6.17
C PRO A 276 58.88 11.08 7.59
N ALA A 277 58.66 9.86 8.10
CA ALA A 277 59.18 9.41 9.38
C ALA A 277 60.71 9.38 9.34
N THR A 278 61.33 10.06 10.29
CA THR A 278 62.76 9.97 10.60
C THR A 278 63.11 8.51 10.91
N THR A 279 64.00 7.93 10.09
CA THR A 279 64.53 6.58 10.30
C THR A 279 65.39 6.53 11.56
N GLU A 280 64.94 5.77 12.55
CA GLU A 280 65.78 5.28 13.65
C GLU A 280 66.76 4.24 13.11
N PRO A 281 68.06 4.31 13.43
CA PRO A 281 69.07 3.42 12.84
C PRO A 281 68.96 1.99 13.41
N THR A 282 68.84 1.04 12.49
CA THR A 282 68.91 -0.42 12.69
C THR A 282 70.15 -0.85 13.48
N PRO A 283 70.02 -1.71 14.51
CA PRO A 283 71.19 -2.29 15.18
C PRO A 283 71.92 -3.29 14.27
N LEU A 284 73.25 -3.20 14.27
CA LEU A 284 74.19 -4.05 13.53
C LEU A 284 74.08 -5.53 13.98
N PRO A 285 74.06 -6.52 13.07
CA PRO A 285 73.99 -7.93 13.45
C PRO A 285 75.28 -8.39 14.14
N THR A 286 75.13 -8.97 15.34
CA THR A 286 76.16 -9.69 16.09
C THR A 286 76.57 -10.96 15.33
N ALA A 287 77.88 -11.14 15.14
CA ALA A 287 78.44 -12.34 14.52
C ALA A 287 78.23 -13.59 15.40
N PRO A 288 77.96 -14.77 14.81
CA PRO A 288 77.83 -16.01 15.57
C PRO A 288 79.18 -16.49 16.11
N GLU A 289 79.17 -16.86 17.38
CA GLU A 289 80.29 -17.45 18.13
C GLU A 289 80.59 -18.88 17.62
N SER A 290 81.87 -19.16 17.34
CA SER A 290 82.35 -20.48 16.89
C SER A 290 82.17 -21.55 17.98
N PRO A 291 81.81 -22.80 17.62
CA PRO A 291 81.72 -23.90 18.57
C PRO A 291 83.10 -24.34 19.10
N PRO A 292 83.17 -24.87 20.33
CA PRO A 292 84.43 -25.22 20.98
C PRO A 292 85.10 -26.45 20.39
N ALA A 293 86.44 -26.41 20.35
CA ALA A 293 87.30 -27.52 19.96
C ALA A 293 87.23 -28.66 20.99
N GLN A 294 86.95 -29.88 20.53
CA GLN A 294 87.23 -31.11 21.27
C GLN A 294 88.57 -31.69 20.82
N SER A 295 89.44 -31.90 21.80
CA SER A 295 90.70 -32.64 21.69
C SER A 295 90.46 -34.09 22.11
N GLY A 296 90.92 -35.01 21.27
CA GLY A 296 91.00 -36.46 21.45
C GLY A 296 91.32 -37.03 20.06
N GLY A 297 92.46 -37.63 19.78
CA GLY A 297 93.16 -38.62 20.56
C GLY A 297 92.94 -39.98 19.89
N GLU A 298 94.03 -40.50 19.32
CA GLU A 298 94.36 -41.92 19.07
C GLU A 298 94.40 -42.50 17.64
N LEU A 299 95.55 -43.18 17.39
CA LEU A 299 95.88 -44.26 16.45
C LEU A 299 96.33 -43.93 15.02
N ALA A 300 97.64 -43.71 14.82
CA ALA A 300 98.64 -44.74 14.45
C ALA A 300 100.03 -44.10 14.23
#